data_AF-A0A4T0UIZ0-F1
#
_entry.id   AF-A0A4T0UIZ0-F1
#
_cell.length_a   1.000
_cell.length_b   1.000
_cell.length_c   1.000
_cell.angle_alpha   90.00
_cell.angle_beta   90.00
_cell.angle_gamma   90.00
#
_symmetry.space_group_name_H-M   'P 1'
#
loop_
_entity.id
_entity.type
_entity.pdbx_description
1 polymer ?
#
loop_
_entity_poly.entity_id
_entity_poly.type
_entity_poly.pdbx_seq_one_letter_code
_entity_poly.pdbx_strand_id
1 'polypeptide(L)'
;MSNVLTDYYDALERLVAGTPKVVALGTKITNDAVALEAGRGKGSIKKSRDIFADLIVAIDQAAEAQAKAAKPDKERLAKLKASADDYREKWEAALGREVCLLREVYELKKQLAALTGGSVLPIRGGNGE
;
A
#
# COMPACT_ATOMS: atom_id res chain seq x y z
N MET A 1 30.39 4.57 -32.38
CA MET A 1 29.53 3.39 -32.63
C MET A 1 29.35 2.69 -31.30
N SER A 2 28.14 2.72 -30.72
CA SER A 2 27.89 2.02 -29.46
C SER A 2 27.93 0.51 -29.72
N ASN A 3 28.60 -0.21 -28.82
CA ASN A 3 28.59 -1.66 -28.84
C ASN A 3 27.18 -2.11 -28.42
N VAL A 4 26.56 -2.97 -29.23
CA VAL A 4 25.18 -3.44 -29.02
C VAL A 4 24.99 -4.02 -27.61
N LEU A 5 26.05 -4.59 -27.04
CA LEU A 5 26.04 -5.12 -25.67
C LEU A 5 25.94 -4.01 -24.62
N THR A 6 26.64 -2.88 -24.82
CA THR A 6 26.58 -1.71 -23.94
C THR A 6 25.17 -1.11 -23.93
N ASP A 7 24.52 -1.01 -25.09
CA ASP A 7 23.14 -0.51 -25.17
C ASP A 7 22.16 -1.36 -24.33
N TYR A 8 22.39 -2.68 -24.24
CA TYR A 8 21.57 -3.57 -23.40
C TYR A 8 21.88 -3.44 -21.91
N TYR A 9 23.14 -3.25 -21.53
CA TYR A 9 23.50 -3.00 -20.12
C TYR A 9 22.94 -1.66 -19.64
N ASP A 10 23.05 -0.61 -20.45
CA ASP A 10 22.44 0.70 -20.15
C ASP A 10 20.92 0.58 -20.01
N ALA A 11 20.27 -0.22 -20.87
CA ALA A 11 18.84 -0.50 -20.78
C ALA A 11 18.48 -1.26 -19.49
N LEU A 12 19.29 -2.24 -19.09
CA LEU A 12 19.10 -2.98 -17.83
C LEU A 12 19.24 -2.04 -16.62
N GLU A 13 20.26 -1.18 -16.59
CA GLU A 13 20.45 -0.20 -15.52
C GLU A 13 19.26 0.75 -15.39
N ARG A 14 18.73 1.26 -16.52
CA ARG A 14 17.52 2.09 -16.51
C ARG A 14 16.30 1.38 -15.92
N LEU A 15 16.14 0.09 -16.22
CA LEU A 15 15.03 -0.72 -15.68
C LEU A 15 15.19 -0.97 -14.18
N VAL A 16 16.41 -1.24 -13.73
CA VAL A 16 16.73 -1.42 -12.30
C VAL A 16 16.54 -0.10 -11.53
N ALA A 17 16.95 1.04 -12.11
CA ALA A 17 16.80 2.36 -11.51
C ALA A 17 15.34 2.88 -11.54
N GLY A 18 14.43 2.19 -12.23
CA GLY A 18 13.04 2.63 -12.36
C GLY A 18 12.85 3.85 -13.26
N THR A 19 13.77 4.10 -14.19
CA THR A 19 13.68 5.20 -15.17
C THR A 19 13.66 4.66 -16.60
N PRO A 20 12.67 3.83 -16.98
CA PRO A 20 12.56 3.34 -18.35
C PRO A 20 12.19 4.49 -19.30
N LYS A 21 12.71 4.43 -20.52
CA LYS A 21 12.45 5.41 -21.59
C LYS A 21 11.43 4.90 -22.60
N VAL A 22 11.42 3.60 -22.87
CA VAL A 22 10.59 2.98 -23.92
C VAL A 22 9.49 2.13 -23.31
N VAL A 23 9.82 1.31 -22.30
CA VAL A 23 8.82 0.46 -21.63
C VAL A 23 8.11 1.20 -20.49
N ALA A 24 6.95 0.70 -20.08
CA ALA A 24 6.20 1.30 -18.98
C ALA A 24 6.93 1.17 -17.64
N LEU A 25 6.72 2.15 -16.76
CA LEU A 25 7.23 2.10 -15.38
C LEU A 25 6.67 0.88 -14.65
N GLY A 26 7.53 0.12 -13.97
CA GLY A 26 7.16 -1.10 -13.25
C GLY A 26 7.06 -2.36 -14.14
N THR A 27 7.50 -2.29 -15.40
CA THR A 27 7.62 -3.48 -16.26
C THR A 27 8.53 -4.52 -15.60
N LYS A 28 8.15 -5.79 -15.70
CA LYS A 28 8.96 -6.90 -15.20
C LYS A 28 10.27 -7.00 -15.99
N ILE A 29 11.40 -7.03 -15.28
CA ILE A 29 12.72 -7.21 -15.88
C ILE A 29 12.77 -8.61 -16.52
N THR A 30 12.96 -8.63 -17.83
CA THR A 30 13.02 -9.84 -18.68
C THR A 30 13.89 -9.52 -19.89
N ASN A 31 14.41 -10.55 -20.57
CA ASN A 31 15.21 -10.37 -21.79
C ASN A 31 14.48 -9.53 -22.84
N ASP A 32 13.18 -9.76 -23.02
CA ASP A 32 12.38 -8.99 -23.97
C ASP A 32 12.15 -7.54 -23.53
N ALA A 33 11.98 -7.30 -22.23
CA ALA A 33 11.85 -5.94 -21.70
C ALA A 33 13.13 -5.13 -21.89
N VAL A 34 14.30 -5.75 -21.62
CA VAL A 34 15.62 -5.13 -21.83
C VAL A 34 15.86 -4.86 -23.32
N ALA A 35 15.50 -5.81 -24.19
CA ALA A 35 15.61 -5.64 -25.64
C ALA A 35 14.76 -4.48 -26.16
N LEU A 36 13.50 -4.38 -25.71
CA LEU A 36 12.60 -3.28 -26.07
C LEU A 36 13.11 -1.94 -25.54
N GLU A 37 13.61 -1.91 -24.31
CA GLU A 37 14.15 -0.70 -23.69
C GLU A 37 15.42 -0.20 -24.38
N ALA A 38 16.22 -1.11 -24.97
CA ALA A 38 17.34 -0.78 -25.85
C ALA A 38 16.91 -0.39 -27.29
N GLY A 39 15.60 -0.31 -27.57
CA GLY A 39 15.06 0.03 -28.89
C GLY A 39 15.16 -1.10 -29.91
N ARG A 40 15.28 -2.36 -29.46
CA ARG A 40 15.35 -3.56 -30.31
C ARG A 40 14.06 -4.37 -30.21
N GLY A 41 13.84 -5.26 -31.19
CA GLY A 41 12.67 -6.12 -31.21
C GLY A 41 12.70 -7.18 -30.10
N LYS A 42 11.52 -7.66 -29.69
CA LYS A 42 11.39 -8.83 -28.80
C LYS A 42 12.17 -10.02 -29.39
N GLY A 43 12.83 -10.81 -28.55
CA GLY A 43 13.65 -11.94 -28.97
C GLY A 43 15.03 -11.60 -29.55
N SER A 44 15.48 -10.33 -29.46
CA SER A 44 16.83 -9.93 -29.91
C SER A 44 17.95 -10.52 -29.02
N ILE A 45 17.65 -10.74 -27.73
CA ILE A 45 18.54 -11.38 -26.76
C ILE A 45 18.22 -12.88 -26.74
N LYS A 46 19.00 -13.70 -27.46
CA LYS A 46 18.84 -15.16 -27.54
C LYS A 46 19.85 -15.89 -26.66
N LYS A 47 19.38 -16.87 -25.89
CA LYS A 47 20.21 -17.73 -25.02
C LYS A 47 21.24 -18.56 -25.79
N SER A 48 20.99 -18.84 -27.07
CA SER A 48 21.90 -19.63 -27.92
C SER A 48 23.15 -18.86 -28.36
N ARG A 49 23.29 -17.57 -28.03
CA ARG A 49 24.44 -16.75 -28.39
C ARG A 49 25.26 -16.48 -27.14
N ASP A 50 26.47 -17.01 -27.10
CA ASP A 50 27.37 -16.91 -25.93
C ASP A 50 27.69 -15.45 -25.54
N ILE A 51 27.67 -14.53 -26.51
CA ILE A 51 27.86 -13.10 -26.31
C ILE A 51 26.85 -12.50 -25.30
N PHE A 52 25.67 -13.11 -25.15
CA PHE A 52 24.64 -12.67 -24.21
C PHE A 52 24.62 -13.45 -22.91
N ALA A 53 25.49 -14.45 -22.71
CA ALA A 53 25.44 -15.32 -21.52
C ALA A 53 25.56 -14.49 -20.23
N ASP A 54 26.57 -13.63 -20.14
CA ASP A 54 26.80 -12.78 -18.97
C ASP A 54 25.65 -11.78 -18.75
N LEU A 55 25.13 -11.21 -19.84
CA LEU A 55 24.00 -10.29 -19.78
C LEU A 55 22.73 -10.99 -19.27
N ILE A 56 22.45 -12.20 -19.73
CA ILE A 56 21.28 -12.97 -19.28
C ILE A 56 21.37 -13.25 -17.78
N VAL A 57 22.55 -13.60 -17.27
CA VAL A 57 22.76 -13.80 -15.83
C VAL A 57 22.49 -12.50 -15.06
N ALA A 58 22.97 -11.36 -15.54
CA ALA A 58 22.71 -10.06 -14.92
C ALA A 58 21.20 -9.71 -14.93
N ILE A 59 20.50 -10.01 -16.03
CA ILE A 59 19.05 -9.79 -16.15
C ILE A 59 18.28 -10.68 -15.16
N ASP A 60 18.65 -11.96 -15.05
CA ASP A 60 18.01 -12.90 -14.14
C ASP A 60 18.22 -12.47 -12.67
N GLN A 61 19.44 -12.04 -12.30
CA GLN A 61 19.73 -11.48 -10.98
C GLN A 61 18.89 -10.22 -10.67
N ALA A 62 18.80 -9.31 -11.63
CA ALA A 62 17.99 -8.10 -11.50
C ALA A 62 16.48 -8.42 -11.39
N ALA A 63 16.00 -9.41 -12.15
CA ALA A 63 14.61 -9.86 -12.08
C ALA A 63 14.27 -10.50 -10.73
N GLU A 64 15.19 -11.29 -10.16
CA GLU A 64 15.04 -11.83 -8.81
C GLU A 64 15.04 -10.74 -7.74
N ALA A 65 15.93 -9.75 -7.85
CA ALA A 65 15.97 -8.60 -6.95
C ALA A 65 14.67 -7.79 -7.00
N GLN A 66 14.13 -7.53 -8.20
CA GLN A 66 12.84 -6.86 -8.39
C GLN A 66 11.69 -7.66 -7.77
N ALA A 67 11.68 -8.99 -7.94
CA ALA A 67 10.67 -9.87 -7.36
C ALA A 67 10.74 -9.90 -5.82
N LYS A 68 11.95 -9.86 -5.25
CA LYS A 68 12.16 -9.78 -3.80
C LYS A 68 11.72 -8.44 -3.23
N ALA A 69 11.99 -7.33 -3.92
CA ALA A 69 11.56 -5.98 -3.50
C ALA A 69 10.04 -5.79 -3.57
N ALA A 70 9.34 -6.43 -4.51
CA ALA A 70 7.88 -6.32 -4.63
C ALA A 70 7.09 -7.11 -3.56
N LYS A 71 7.70 -8.10 -2.90
CA LYS A 71 7.07 -8.90 -1.84
C LYS A 71 6.79 -8.11 -0.54
N PRO A 72 7.77 -7.38 0.06
CA PRO A 72 7.53 -6.64 1.30
C PRO A 72 6.44 -5.58 1.13
N ASP A 73 6.32 -4.97 -0.05
CA ASP A 73 5.28 -3.97 -0.32
C ASP A 73 3.87 -4.56 -0.31
N LYS A 74 3.67 -5.78 -0.83
CA LYS A 74 2.36 -6.45 -0.80
C LYS A 74 1.96 -6.84 0.62
N GLU A 75 2.87 -7.38 1.41
CA GLU A 75 2.61 -7.76 2.81
C GLU A 75 2.32 -6.51 3.66
N ARG A 76 3.09 -5.44 3.48
CA ARG A 76 2.86 -4.16 4.14
C ARG A 76 1.50 -3.57 3.76
N LEU A 77 1.14 -3.61 2.49
CA LEU A 77 -0.15 -3.12 2.00
C LEU A 77 -1.32 -3.95 2.54
N ALA A 78 -1.16 -5.27 2.66
CA ALA A 78 -2.16 -6.12 3.29
C ALA A 78 -2.34 -5.78 4.78
N LYS A 79 -1.23 -5.60 5.53
CA LYS A 79 -1.28 -5.20 6.94
C LYS A 79 -1.94 -3.84 7.15
N LEU A 80 -1.63 -2.86 6.30
CA LEU A 80 -2.24 -1.53 6.35
C LEU A 80 -3.74 -1.59 6.07
N LYS A 81 -4.18 -2.40 5.09
CA LYS A 81 -5.61 -2.63 4.82
C LYS A 81 -6.32 -3.25 6.02
N ALA A 82 -5.77 -4.34 6.56
CA ALA A 82 -6.33 -4.98 7.76
C ALA A 82 -6.42 -4.01 8.94
N SER A 83 -5.39 -3.19 9.16
CA SER A 83 -5.41 -2.18 10.22
C SER A 83 -6.48 -1.11 9.98
N ALA A 84 -6.68 -0.68 8.72
CA ALA A 84 -7.70 0.30 8.38
C ALA A 84 -9.13 -0.26 8.61
N ASP A 85 -9.36 -1.51 8.23
CA ASP A 85 -10.63 -2.20 8.46
C ASP A 85 -10.89 -2.38 9.97
N ASP A 86 -9.89 -2.80 10.74
CA ASP A 86 -9.98 -2.90 12.20
C ASP A 86 -10.34 -1.57 12.87
N TYR A 87 -9.71 -0.46 12.43
CA TYR A 87 -10.02 0.86 12.97
C TYR A 87 -11.42 1.32 12.58
N ARG A 88 -11.86 1.00 11.37
CA ARG A 88 -13.21 1.29 10.90
C ARG A 88 -14.25 0.56 11.75
N GLU A 89 -14.10 -0.73 11.98
CA GLU A 89 -15.02 -1.51 12.81
C GLU A 89 -15.09 -0.96 14.24
N LYS A 90 -13.93 -0.67 14.85
CA LYS A 90 -13.86 -0.08 16.20
C LYS A 90 -14.55 1.28 16.25
N TRP A 91 -14.38 2.10 15.22
CA TRP A 91 -15.00 3.42 15.12
C TRP A 91 -16.52 3.32 14.96
N GLU A 92 -17.01 2.47 14.05
CA GLU A 92 -18.44 2.23 13.85
C GLU A 92 -19.10 1.67 15.13
N ALA A 93 -18.43 0.74 15.81
CA ALA A 93 -18.91 0.20 17.09
C ALA A 93 -18.94 1.25 18.20
N ALA A 94 -17.93 2.12 18.28
CA ALA A 94 -17.92 3.23 19.24
C ALA A 94 -19.04 4.24 18.95
N LEU A 95 -19.22 4.60 17.67
CA LEU A 95 -20.29 5.51 17.25
C LEU A 95 -21.68 4.93 17.59
N GLY A 96 -21.89 3.64 17.35
CA GLY A 96 -23.13 2.96 17.73
C GLY A 96 -23.42 3.04 19.23
N ARG A 97 -22.40 2.81 20.07
CA ARG A 97 -22.54 2.95 21.53
C ARG A 97 -22.88 4.39 21.93
N GLU A 98 -22.20 5.39 21.36
CA GLU A 98 -22.46 6.81 21.64
C GLU A 98 -23.90 7.21 21.28
N VAL A 99 -24.41 6.76 20.14
CA VAL A 99 -25.81 7.05 19.73
C VAL A 99 -26.81 6.42 20.71
N CYS A 100 -26.59 5.18 21.14
CA CYS A 100 -27.43 4.53 22.15
C CYS A 100 -27.40 5.29 23.49
N LEU A 101 -26.21 5.68 23.95
CA LEU A 101 -26.03 6.43 25.20
C LEU A 101 -26.69 7.81 25.14
N LEU A 102 -26.56 8.53 24.01
CA LEU A 102 -27.22 9.83 23.83
C LEU A 102 -28.74 9.70 23.94
N ARG A 103 -29.31 8.65 23.34
CA ARG A 103 -30.74 8.36 23.45
C ARG A 103 -31.15 8.03 24.88
N GLU A 104 -30.41 7.17 25.56
CA GLU A 104 -30.68 6.80 26.95
C GLU A 104 -30.60 8.01 27.88
N VAL A 105 -29.57 8.85 27.76
CA VAL A 105 -29.43 10.10 28.52
C VAL A 105 -30.60 11.05 28.24
N TYR A 106 -31.07 11.14 27.00
CA TYR A 106 -32.23 11.96 26.66
C TYR A 106 -33.51 11.42 27.32
N GLU A 107 -33.77 10.11 27.23
CA GLU A 107 -34.94 9.47 27.84
C GLU A 107 -34.92 9.63 29.37
N LEU A 108 -33.76 9.40 30.02
CA LEU A 108 -33.58 9.60 31.45
C LEU A 108 -33.81 11.06 31.87
N LYS A 109 -33.26 12.03 31.14
CA LYS A 109 -33.49 13.46 31.42
C LYS A 109 -34.96 13.84 31.28
N LYS A 110 -35.66 13.29 30.29
CA LYS A 110 -37.10 13.49 30.11
C LYS A 110 -37.91 12.90 31.27
N GLN A 111 -37.59 11.67 31.70
CA GLN A 111 -38.24 11.03 32.84
C GLN A 111 -37.99 11.80 34.13
N LEU A 112 -36.75 12.24 34.38
CA LEU A 112 -36.41 13.08 35.53
C LEU A 112 -37.20 14.37 35.52
N ALA A 113 -37.27 15.08 34.39
CA ALA A 113 -38.05 16.32 34.27
C ALA A 113 -39.55 16.10 34.56
N ALA A 114 -40.12 14.97 34.12
CA ALA A 114 -41.51 14.63 34.41
C ALA A 114 -41.76 14.33 35.90
N LEU A 115 -40.81 13.67 36.58
CA LEU A 115 -40.89 13.33 38.00
C LEU A 115 -40.60 14.52 38.93
N THR A 116 -39.70 15.43 38.53
CA THR A 116 -39.26 16.57 39.35
C THR A 116 -39.91 17.90 38.99
N GLY A 117 -40.81 17.93 37.99
CA GLY A 117 -41.61 19.12 37.68
C GLY A 117 -40.88 20.27 36.98
N GLY A 118 -39.65 20.06 36.50
CA GLY A 118 -38.86 21.04 35.74
C GLY A 118 -37.42 21.20 36.25
N SER A 119 -36.46 21.22 35.31
CA SER A 119 -35.00 21.48 35.44
C SER A 119 -34.42 21.60 36.85
N VAL A 120 -33.98 20.48 37.46
CA VAL A 120 -33.14 20.52 38.66
C VAL A 120 -31.76 19.91 38.37
N LEU A 121 -30.73 20.77 38.41
CA LEU A 121 -29.34 20.38 38.64
C LEU A 121 -29.12 20.37 40.17
N PRO A 122 -28.78 19.24 40.82
CA PRO A 122 -28.41 19.27 42.23
C PRO A 122 -27.04 19.94 42.39
N ILE A 123 -27.04 21.19 42.85
CA ILE A 123 -25.84 21.92 43.26
C ILE A 123 -25.49 21.44 44.68
N ARG A 124 -24.62 20.42 44.77
CA ARG A 124 -23.99 19.93 46.02
C ARG A 124 -24.97 19.48 47.13
N GLY A 125 -24.99 18.18 47.38
CA GLY A 125 -25.51 17.66 48.66
C GLY A 125 -24.79 18.35 49.81
N GLY A 126 -25.57 18.95 50.71
CA GLY A 126 -25.07 19.56 51.93
C GLY A 126 -24.27 18.53 52.74
N ASN A 127 -23.06 18.91 53.12
CA ASN A 127 -22.37 18.24 54.21
C ASN A 127 -23.22 18.43 55.47
N GLY A 128 -23.46 17.32 56.15
CA GLY A 128 -24.19 17.25 57.40
C GLY A 128 -23.52 18.01 58.53
N GLU A 129 -24.35 18.21 59.55
CA GLU A 129 -24.01 18.61 60.92
C GLU A 129 -22.83 17.83 61.51
#